data_AF-A0A059B317-F1
#
_entry.id   AF-A0A059B317-F1
#
_cell.length_a   1.000
_cell.length_b   1.000
_cell.length_c   1.000
_cell.angle_alpha   90.00
_cell.angle_beta   90.00
_cell.angle_gamma   90.00
#
_symmetry.space_group_name_H-M   'P 1'
#
loop_
_entity.id
_entity.type
_entity.pdbx_description
1 polymer ?
#
loop_
_entity_poly.entity_id
_entity_poly.type
_entity_poly.pdbx_seq_one_letter_code
_entity_poly.pdbx_strand_id
1 'polypeptide(L)' 'MANKRDPPVLVACLFSDTPRRSSRLYGPMKELTSADNPPIYKETTLPNYTAHYISKGLYGASALPDFKL' A
#
# COMPACT_ATOMS: atom_id res chain seq x y z
N MET A 1 24.04 -18.93 -18.73
CA MET A 1 23.40 -18.79 -20.05
C MET A 1 22.52 -17.56 -20.04
N ALA A 2 22.92 -16.49 -20.70
CA ALA A 2 22.07 -15.31 -20.91
C ALA A 2 21.33 -15.50 -22.24
N ASN A 3 20.00 -15.36 -22.23
CA ASN A 3 19.22 -15.38 -23.46
C ASN A 3 19.58 -14.11 -24.27
N LYS A 4 20.16 -14.29 -25.47
CA LYS A 4 20.40 -13.23 -26.47
C LYS A 4 19.09 -12.78 -27.14
N ARG A 5 18.06 -12.45 -26.36
CA ARG A 5 16.81 -11.88 -26.86
C ARG A 5 16.72 -10.46 -26.34
N ASP A 6 16.28 -9.53 -27.18
CA ASP A 6 16.05 -8.16 -26.76
C ASP A 6 15.14 -8.14 -25.50
N PRO A 7 15.44 -7.31 -24.49
CA PRO A 7 14.65 -7.27 -23.27
C PRO A 7 13.18 -6.93 -23.61
N PRO A 8 12.19 -7.69 -23.10
CA PRO A 8 10.79 -7.33 -23.32
C PRO A 8 10.51 -5.99 -22.64
N VAL A 9 9.85 -5.08 -23.38
CA VAL A 9 9.34 -3.83 -22.81
C VAL A 9 8.04 -4.13 -22.06
N LEU A 10 8.01 -3.83 -20.76
CA LEU A 10 6.83 -3.94 -19.93
C LEU A 10 6.39 -2.55 -19.49
N VAL A 11 5.09 -2.27 -19.63
CA VAL A 11 4.47 -1.02 -19.19
C VAL A 11 3.39 -1.36 -18.17
N ALA A 12 3.48 -0.76 -16.98
CA ALA A 12 2.47 -0.88 -15.94
C ALA A 12 1.77 0.47 -15.74
N CYS A 13 0.44 0.45 -15.63
CA CYS A 13 -0.37 1.60 -15.29
C CYS A 13 -0.91 1.43 -13.87
N LEU A 14 -0.51 2.32 -12.97
CA LEU A 14 -0.93 2.31 -11.57
C LEU A 14 -1.88 3.48 -11.31
N PHE A 15 -3.10 3.18 -10.86
CA PHE A 15 -4.06 4.18 -10.42
C PHE A 15 -3.97 4.32 -8.90
N SER A 16 -3.63 5.51 -8.41
CA SER A 16 -3.54 5.82 -6.98
C SER A 16 -4.00 7.23 -6.70
N ASP A 17 -4.54 7.47 -5.49
CA ASP A 17 -4.98 8.81 -5.03
C ASP A 17 -3.79 9.66 -4.51
N THR A 18 -2.57 9.08 -4.46
CA THR A 18 -1.34 9.82 -4.18
C THR A 18 -0.89 10.66 -5.37
N PRO A 19 -0.46 11.93 -5.20
CA PRO A 19 -0.11 12.61 -3.95
C PRO A 19 -1.16 13.64 -3.52
N ARG A 20 -2.42 13.49 -3.92
CA ARG A 20 -3.46 14.45 -3.56
C ARG A 20 -3.49 14.51 -2.03
N ARG A 21 -3.38 15.72 -1.47
CA ARG A 21 -3.55 15.94 -0.02
C ARG A 21 -5.02 15.70 0.30
N SER A 22 -5.45 14.44 0.32
CA SER A 22 -6.75 14.04 0.80
C SER A 22 -6.67 13.91 2.31
N SER A 23 -7.58 14.58 3.01
CA SER A 23 -7.81 14.39 4.44
C SER A 23 -8.65 13.12 4.72
N ARG A 24 -8.91 12.32 3.67
CA ARG A 24 -9.68 11.08 3.78
C ARG A 24 -8.92 10.08 4.65
N LEU A 25 -9.60 9.60 5.68
CA LEU A 25 -9.15 8.46 6.46
C LEU A 25 -9.46 7.17 5.70
N TYR A 26 -8.44 6.35 5.56
CA TYR A 26 -8.50 5.01 4.98
C TYR A 26 -8.33 4.00 6.10
N GLY A 27 -9.15 2.96 6.08
CA GLY A 27 -9.15 1.87 7.04
C GLY A 27 -9.98 0.69 6.53
N PRO A 28 -10.17 -0.36 7.34
CA PRO A 28 -11.02 -1.48 6.99
C PRO A 28 -12.43 -1.02 6.59
N MET A 29 -12.94 -1.55 5.48
CA MET A 29 -14.26 -1.20 4.99
C MET A 29 -15.32 -1.73 5.96
N LYS A 30 -16.09 -0.82 6.57
CA LYS A 30 -17.07 -1.15 7.62
C LYS A 30 -18.10 -2.19 7.18
N GLU A 31 -18.49 -2.16 5.91
CA GLU A 31 -19.42 -3.12 5.28
C GLU A 31 -18.86 -4.55 5.22
N LEU A 32 -17.54 -4.72 5.30
CA LEU A 32 -16.84 -6.00 5.26
C LEU A 32 -16.37 -6.48 6.65
N THR A 33 -16.53 -5.66 7.68
CA THR A 33 -16.15 -6.00 9.06
C THR A 33 -17.33 -6.65 9.80
N SER A 34 -17.08 -7.73 10.53
CA SER A 34 -18.09 -8.49 11.28
C SER A 34 -17.45 -9.13 12.51
N ALA A 35 -18.24 -9.72 13.41
CA ALA A 35 -17.71 -10.41 14.58
C ALA A 35 -16.73 -11.54 14.21
N ASP A 36 -16.99 -12.25 13.11
CA ASP A 36 -16.14 -13.32 12.56
C ASP A 36 -14.94 -12.79 11.76
N ASN A 37 -15.04 -11.56 11.25
CA ASN A 37 -13.98 -10.90 10.46
C ASN A 37 -13.70 -9.49 11.03
N PRO A 38 -12.98 -9.42 12.18
CA PRO A 38 -12.70 -8.15 12.82
C PRO A 38 -11.75 -7.30 11.96
N PRO A 39 -11.80 -5.97 12.09
CA PRO A 39 -10.80 -5.11 11.46
C PRO A 39 -9.41 -5.49 11.95
N ILE A 40 -8.43 -5.53 11.04
CA ILE A 40 -7.03 -5.88 11.34
C ILE A 40 -6.05 -4.70 11.21
N TYR A 41 -6.50 -3.58 10.64
CA TYR A 41 -5.68 -2.39 10.41
C TYR A 41 -6.34 -1.15 11.03
N LYS A 42 -5.53 -0.23 11.54
CA LYS A 42 -5.99 1.08 12.04
C LYS A 42 -6.22 2.06 10.90
N GLU A 43 -6.98 3.11 11.18
CA GLU A 43 -7.21 4.20 10.22
C GLU A 43 -5.94 5.04 10.01
N THR A 44 -5.67 5.42 8.76
CA THR A 44 -4.56 6.31 8.39
C THR A 44 -4.94 7.16 7.18
N THR A 45 -4.26 8.27 6.97
CA THR A 45 -4.34 8.99 5.69
C THR A 45 -3.37 8.36 4.68
N LEU A 46 -3.70 8.50 3.39
CA LEU A 46 -2.85 8.00 2.32
C LEU A 46 -1.45 8.67 2.31
N PRO A 47 -1.31 10.00 2.50
CA PRO A 47 0.01 10.64 2.61
C PRO A 47 0.86 10.10 3.77
N ASN A 48 0.26 9.84 4.94
CA ASN A 48 0.99 9.28 6.08
C ASN A 48 1.47 7.86 5.79
N TYR A 49 0.61 7.02 5.20
CA TYR A 49 0.98 5.67 4.80
C TYR A 49 2.12 5.69 3.77
N THR A 50 2.01 6.52 2.72
CA THR A 50 3.02 6.60 1.66
C THR A 50 4.35 7.14 2.18
N ALA A 51 4.35 8.17 3.03
CA ALA A 51 5.57 8.69 3.64
C ALA A 51 6.28 7.61 4.49
N HIS A 52 5.52 6.86 5.27
CA HIS A 52 6.05 5.75 6.08
C HIS A 52 6.54 4.57 5.21
N TYR A 53 5.81 4.22 4.16
CA TYR A 53 6.21 3.18 3.21
C TYR A 53 7.53 3.54 2.51
N ILE A 54 7.66 4.79 2.05
CA ILE A 54 8.89 5.26 1.39
C ILE A 54 10.06 5.30 2.39
N SER A 55 9.83 5.73 3.64
CA SER A 55 10.91 5.83 4.64
C SER A 55 11.47 4.47 5.05
N LYS A 56 10.69 3.37 4.94
CA LYS A 56 11.17 2.00 5.16
C LYS A 56 12.20 1.53 4.13
N GLY A 57 12.21 2.10 2.92
CA GLY A 57 13.20 1.81 1.88
C GLY A 57 13.05 0.44 1.19
N LEU A 58 13.92 0.18 0.21
CA LEU A 58 13.88 -1.00 -0.70
C LEU A 58 14.06 -2.36 0.00
N TYR A 59 14.76 -2.39 1.13
CA TYR A 59 14.96 -3.59 1.95
C TYR A 59 14.07 -3.61 3.19
N GLY A 60 13.20 -2.61 3.34
CA GLY A 60 12.23 -2.56 4.42
C GLY A 60 11.24 -3.70 4.29
N ALA A 61 10.92 -4.34 5.42
CA ALA A 61 9.74 -5.19 5.50
C ALA A 61 8.49 -4.39 5.10
N SER A 62 7.43 -5.09 4.71
CA SER A 62 6.12 -4.50 4.43
C SER A 62 5.76 -3.42 5.45
N ALA A 63 5.19 -2.30 5.01
CA ALA A 63 4.71 -1.24 5.91
C ALA A 63 3.45 -1.67 6.68
N LEU A 64 2.72 -2.68 6.20
CA LEU A 64 1.43 -3.12 6.76
C LEU A 64 1.46 -3.50 8.25
N PRO A 65 2.49 -4.19 8.78
CA PRO A 65 2.56 -4.54 10.20
C PRO A 65 2.51 -3.32 11.13
N ASP A 66 3.09 -2.18 10.73
CA ASP A 66 3.08 -0.96 11.55
C ASP A 66 1.70 -0.28 11.58
N PHE A 67 0.81 -0.68 10.67
CA PHE A 67 -0.58 -0.25 10.58
C PHE A 67 -1.58 -1.26 11.17
N LYS A 68 -1.13 -2.38 11.75
CA LYS A 68 -2.04 -3.30 12.46
C LYS A 68 -2.61 -2.65 13.73
N LEU A 69 -3.78 -3.15 14.16
CA LEU A 69 -4.39 -2.85 15.45
C LEU A 69 -3.60 -3.47 16.61
#